data_AF-S2XLD3-F1
#
_entry.id   AF-S2XLD3-F1
#
_cell.length_a   1.000
_cell.length_b   1.000
_cell.length_c   1.000
_cell.angle_alpha   90.00
_cell.angle_beta   90.00
_cell.angle_gamma   90.00
#
_symmetry.space_group_name_H-M   'P 1'
#
loop_
_entity.id
_entity.type
_entity.pdbx_description
1 polymer ?
#
loop_
_entity_poly.entity_id
_entity_poly.type
_entity_poly.pdbx_seq_one_letter_code
_entity_poly.pdbx_strand_id
1 'polypeptide(L)'
;MDVLQLKEEIIEYAYSIGINRIGFTTADPFDELKQKLVDYHAKGYASGFEESDIALRTEPKLSLPTAKSIIAISVGYPNKLKNAPR
;
A
#
# COMPACT_ATOMS: atom_id res chain seq x y z
N MET A 1 -21.05 -16.20 -0.36
CA MET A 1 -20.76 -14.79 -0.04
C MET A 1 -20.52 -14.09 -1.36
N ASP A 2 -21.29 -13.05 -1.66
CA ASP A 2 -21.07 -12.27 -2.87
C ASP A 2 -19.91 -11.29 -2.62
N VAL A 3 -18.83 -11.45 -3.37
CA VAL A 3 -17.63 -10.64 -3.24
C VAL A 3 -17.87 -9.21 -3.72
N LEU A 4 -18.78 -9.01 -4.68
CA LEU A 4 -19.13 -7.68 -5.18
C LEU A 4 -19.87 -6.90 -4.09
N GLN A 5 -20.86 -7.53 -3.46
CA GLN A 5 -21.57 -6.95 -2.32
C GLN A 5 -20.61 -6.61 -1.18
N LEU A 6 -19.74 -7.54 -0.78
CA LEU A 6 -18.77 -7.28 0.28
C LEU A 6 -17.83 -6.12 -0.06
N LYS A 7 -17.41 -6.01 -1.32
CA LYS A 7 -16.55 -4.90 -1.77
C LYS A 7 -17.26 -3.56 -1.62
N GLU A 8 -18.54 -3.48 -1.96
CA GLU A 8 -19.36 -2.27 -1.78
C GLU A 8 -19.51 -1.91 -0.30
N GLU A 9 -19.84 -2.88 0.56
CA GLU A 9 -19.95 -2.68 2.02
C GLU A 9 -18.64 -2.15 2.63
N ILE A 10 -17.49 -2.68 2.19
CA ILE A 10 -16.17 -2.20 2.62
C ILE A 10 -15.93 -0.74 2.18
N ILE A 11 -16.30 -0.39 0.95
CA ILE A 11 -16.13 0.96 0.42
C ILE A 11 -16.98 1.96 1.21
N GLU A 12 -18.25 1.64 1.43
CA GLU A 12 -19.17 2.48 2.20
C GLU A 12 -18.67 2.69 3.64
N TYR A 13 -18.27 1.60 4.29
CA TYR A 13 -17.74 1.67 5.65
C TYR A 13 -16.45 2.48 5.71
N ALA A 14 -15.53 2.30 4.75
CA ALA A 14 -14.28 3.06 4.69
C ALA A 14 -14.53 4.57 4.64
N TYR A 15 -15.46 5.02 3.80
CA TYR A 15 -15.84 6.44 3.75
C TYR A 15 -16.48 6.93 5.05
N SER A 16 -17.30 6.10 5.70
CA SER A 16 -17.94 6.46 6.97
C SER A 16 -16.94 6.72 8.11
N ILE A 17 -15.76 6.08 8.07
CA ILE A 17 -14.72 6.21 9.10
C ILE A 17 -13.61 7.20 8.73
N GLY A 18 -13.78 7.96 7.66
CA GLY A 18 -12.84 9.03 7.28
C GLY A 18 -11.68 8.60 6.38
N ILE A 19 -11.73 7.42 5.76
CA ILE A 19 -10.80 7.08 4.66
C ILE A 19 -11.21 7.91 3.43
N ASN A 20 -10.28 8.67 2.85
CA ASN A 20 -10.60 9.57 1.74
C ASN A 20 -10.67 8.86 0.39
N ARG A 21 -9.86 7.82 0.20
CA ARG A 21 -9.92 6.94 -0.98
C ARG A 21 -9.56 5.52 -0.59
N ILE A 22 -10.14 4.58 -1.31
CA ILE A 22 -9.92 3.14 -1.17
C ILE A 22 -9.77 2.53 -2.57
N GLY A 23 -8.88 1.55 -2.69
CA GLY A 23 -8.61 0.80 -3.91
C GLY A 23 -8.34 -0.66 -3.60
N PHE A 24 -8.47 -1.51 -4.62
CA PHE A 24 -8.34 -2.96 -4.49
C PHE A 24 -7.44 -3.47 -5.61
N THR A 25 -6.54 -4.38 -5.28
CA THR A 25 -5.69 -5.11 -6.24
C THR A 25 -5.50 -6.57 -5.80
N THR A 26 -4.87 -7.39 -6.64
CA THR A 26 -4.52 -8.78 -6.28
C THR A 26 -3.35 -8.83 -5.28
N ALA A 27 -3.13 -9.99 -4.68
CA ALA A 27 -1.95 -10.27 -3.85
C ALA A 27 -0.82 -10.95 -4.66
N ASP A 28 -0.74 -10.65 -5.95
CA ASP A 28 0.33 -11.15 -6.82
C ASP A 28 1.65 -10.41 -6.55
N PRO A 29 2.80 -11.02 -6.88
CA PRO A 29 4.09 -10.36 -6.72
C PRO A 29 4.22 -9.06 -7.52
N PHE A 30 4.95 -8.09 -6.96
CA PHE A 30 5.28 -6.83 -7.63
C PHE A 30 6.58 -6.98 -8.44
N ASP A 31 6.55 -7.74 -9.54
CA ASP A 31 7.75 -8.12 -10.30
C ASP A 31 8.53 -6.91 -10.85
N GLU A 32 7.84 -5.89 -11.39
CA GLU A 32 8.48 -4.67 -11.88
C GLU A 32 9.18 -3.90 -10.76
N LEU A 33 8.56 -3.83 -9.57
CA LEU A 33 9.16 -3.19 -8.40
C LEU A 33 10.38 -3.98 -7.92
N LYS A 34 10.32 -5.32 -7.93
CA LYS A 34 11.44 -6.18 -7.55
C LYS A 34 12.70 -5.88 -8.36
N GLN A 35 12.57 -5.80 -9.68
CA GLN A 35 13.71 -5.44 -10.55
C GLN A 35 14.25 -4.05 -10.23
N LYS A 36 13.36 -3.05 -10.06
CA LYS A 36 13.77 -1.68 -9.71
C LYS A 36 14.49 -1.62 -8.36
N LEU A 37 14.07 -2.40 -7.37
CA LEU A 37 14.70 -2.44 -6.05
C LEU A 37 16.09 -3.09 -6.11
N VAL A 38 16.25 -4.18 -6.87
CA VAL A 38 17.57 -4.81 -7.08
C VAL A 38 18.55 -3.81 -7.70
N ASP A 39 18.14 -3.11 -8.76
CA ASP A 39 18.96 -2.08 -9.40
C ASP A 39 19.26 -0.89 -8.47
N TYR A 40 18.27 -0.46 -7.68
CA TYR A 40 18.40 0.62 -6.72
C TYR A 40 19.42 0.30 -5.62
N HIS A 41 19.40 -0.94 -5.10
CA HIS A 41 20.37 -1.42 -4.12
C HIS A 41 21.76 -1.59 -4.73
N ALA A 42 21.87 -2.13 -5.96
CA ALA A 42 23.16 -2.28 -6.64
C ALA A 42 23.87 -0.93 -6.88
N LYS A 43 23.10 0.15 -7.03
CA LYS A 43 23.60 1.53 -7.16
C LYS A 43 23.93 2.21 -5.82
N GLY A 44 23.68 1.56 -4.69
CA GLY A 44 23.94 2.11 -3.36
C GLY A 44 23.00 3.26 -2.98
N TYR A 45 21.78 3.29 -3.52
CA TYR A 45 20.81 4.38 -3.23
C TYR A 45 19.97 4.14 -1.97
N ALA A 46 20.08 2.97 -1.34
CA ALA A 46 19.34 2.65 -0.12
C ALA A 46 19.62 3.65 1.02
N SER A 47 18.55 4.13 1.66
CA SER A 47 18.67 5.05 2.80
C SER A 47 18.98 4.32 4.11
N GLY A 48 18.64 3.03 4.21
CA GLY A 48 18.80 2.21 5.40
C GLY A 48 17.55 2.16 6.29
N PHE A 49 16.49 2.89 5.94
CA PHE A 49 15.19 2.82 6.62
C PHE A 49 14.22 1.82 5.99
N GLU A 50 14.57 1.28 4.82
CA GLU A 50 13.74 0.31 4.11
C GLU A 50 13.88 -1.10 4.70
N GLU A 51 12.84 -1.94 4.52
CA GLU A 51 12.99 -3.38 4.70
C GLU A 51 14.12 -3.90 3.79
N SER A 52 15.06 -4.62 4.39
CA SER A 52 16.28 -5.11 3.74
C SER A 52 16.01 -6.28 2.80
N ASP A 53 15.03 -7.12 3.11
CA ASP A 53 14.65 -8.24 2.26
C ASP A 53 13.68 -7.79 1.15
N ILE A 54 14.18 -7.74 -0.08
CA ILE A 54 13.40 -7.37 -1.26
C ILE A 54 12.20 -8.30 -1.47
N ALA A 55 12.30 -9.59 -1.12
CA ALA A 55 11.19 -10.52 -1.26
C ALA A 55 10.02 -10.14 -0.33
N LEU A 56 10.30 -9.78 0.93
CA LEU A 56 9.29 -9.30 1.87
C LEU A 56 8.59 -8.00 1.41
N ARG A 57 9.24 -7.20 0.55
CA ARG A 57 8.67 -5.96 -0.02
C ARG A 57 7.83 -6.19 -1.27
N THR A 58 8.01 -7.32 -1.95
CA THR A 58 7.47 -7.54 -3.31
C THR A 58 6.60 -8.78 -3.42
N GLU A 59 6.59 -9.66 -2.41
CA GLU A 59 5.83 -10.90 -2.41
C GLU A 59 4.82 -10.88 -1.24
N PRO A 60 3.58 -10.39 -1.46
CA PRO A 60 2.58 -10.23 -0.40
C PRO A 60 2.29 -11.52 0.40
N LYS A 61 2.44 -12.68 -0.25
CA LYS A 61 2.19 -13.99 0.36
C LYS A 61 3.24 -14.39 1.40
N LEU A 62 4.40 -13.74 1.43
CA LEU A 62 5.38 -13.94 2.50
C LEU A 62 4.91 -13.30 3.82
N SER A 63 4.19 -12.17 3.74
CA SER A 63 3.59 -11.53 4.91
C SER A 63 2.28 -12.21 5.34
N LEU A 64 1.46 -12.62 4.37
CA LEU A 64 0.19 -13.32 4.62
C LEU A 64 0.00 -14.45 3.59
N PRO A 65 0.32 -15.71 3.94
CA PRO A 65 0.32 -16.84 2.99
C PRO A 65 -0.99 -17.07 2.24
N THR A 66 -2.11 -16.76 2.88
CA THR A 66 -3.46 -16.94 2.33
C THR A 66 -3.97 -15.71 1.57
N ALA A 67 -3.17 -14.64 1.46
CA ALA A 67 -3.58 -13.40 0.82
C ALA A 67 -4.05 -13.62 -0.63
N LYS A 68 -5.19 -13.00 -0.96
CA LYS A 68 -5.79 -13.01 -2.30
C LYS A 68 -5.87 -11.62 -2.93
N SER A 69 -5.98 -10.60 -2.10
CA SER A 69 -6.11 -9.21 -2.52
C SER A 69 -5.45 -8.27 -1.52
N ILE A 70 -5.18 -7.05 -1.95
CA ILE A 70 -4.70 -5.95 -1.12
C ILE A 70 -5.73 -4.83 -1.21
N ILE A 71 -6.09 -4.26 -0.06
CA ILE A 71 -6.94 -3.07 0.04
C ILE A 71 -6.04 -1.88 0.36
N ALA A 72 -5.90 -0.96 -0.58
CA ALA A 72 -5.12 0.25 -0.42
C ALA A 72 -6.03 1.39 0.05
N ILE A 73 -5.60 2.14 1.06
CA ILE A 73 -6.35 3.28 1.59
C ILE A 73 -5.48 4.55 1.58
N SER A 74 -6.13 5.71 1.52
CA SER A 74 -5.45 7.00 1.69
C SER A 74 -6.20 7.89 2.65
N VAL A 75 -5.46 8.55 3.54
CA VAL A 75 -5.95 9.59 4.45
C VAL A 75 -5.18 10.87 4.15
N GLY A 76 -5.90 11.90 3.76
CA GLY A 76 -5.36 13.22 3.49
C GLY A 76 -5.00 13.92 4.78
N TYR A 77 -3.81 14.52 4.80
CA TYR A 77 -3.35 15.40 5.88
C TYR A 77 -3.21 16.83 5.37
N PRO A 78 -3.42 17.84 6.22
CA PRO A 78 -3.27 19.23 5.81
C PRO A 78 -1.83 19.51 5.39
N ASN A 79 -1.65 20.13 4.23
CA ASN A 79 -0.34 20.57 3.73
C ASN A 79 -0.02 22.03 4.08
N LYS A 80 -0.93 22.72 4.79
CA LYS A 80 -0.77 24.09 5.27
C LYS A 80 -1.18 24.16 6.73
N LEU A 81 -0.36 24.85 7.52
CA LEU A 81 -0.72 25.22 8.88
C LEU A 81 -1.87 26.22 8.85
N LYS A 82 -2.91 25.97 9.66
CA LYS A 82 -3.89 27.01 9.97
C LYS A 82 -3.17 28.10 10.76
N ASN A 83 -3.29 29.36 10.33
CA ASN A 83 -2.63 30.52 10.95
C ASN A 83 -1.10 30.43 10.97
N ALA A 84 -0.47 30.03 9.85
CA ALA A 84 0.99 30.05 9.74
C ALA A 84 1.55 31.44 10.12
N PRO A 85 2.64 31.50 10.90
CA PRO A 85 3.33 32.77 11.16
C PRO A 85 3.78 33.38 9.83
N ARG A 86 3.59 34.70 9.68
CA ARG A 86 4.10 35.48 8.55
C ARG A 86 5.59 35.71 8.67
#